data_AF-A0A1Y1NPP3-F1
#
_entry.id   AF-A0A1Y1NPP3-F1
#
_cell.length_a   1.000
_cell.length_b   1.000
_cell.length_c   1.000
_cell.angle_alpha   90.00
_cell.angle_beta   90.00
_cell.angle_gamma   90.00
#
_symmetry.space_group_name_H-M   'P 1'
#
loop_
_entity.id
_entity.type
_entity.pdbx_description
1 polymer ?
#
loop_
_entity_poly.entity_id
_entity_poly.type
_entity_poly.pdbx_seq_one_letter_code
_entity_poly.pdbx_strand_id
1 'polypeptide(L)'
;MASDAPEKAVVADESTDHAAGKEDSHRRRVSLVANVEGEIENPLRDISRAELLEKVNRFHKDKGLPEDILPLLRKGALVAQNPADFEAIEDLDEADKIALREETTHRWKQPWPLYYTIILNSIAAAIQGWDQTGSNGANLSFPQALGIPDTAGSSCGPVANEGECAKNSWIIGFVNSMPYITICLFAGWISDPLNDLLGRRGVIFIAAIFSLLAPFGMGLSQTWGELAVCRMLLGIGMGLKEVTVPVFSAENA
;
A
#
# COMPACT_ATOMS: atom_id res chain seq x y z
N MET A 1 19.05 56.38 -28.60
CA MET A 1 19.34 56.02 -27.19
C MET A 1 18.11 55.31 -26.67
N ALA A 2 18.33 54.13 -26.09
CA ALA A 2 17.38 53.06 -25.84
C ALA A 2 16.22 53.44 -24.90
N SER A 3 15.07 52.75 -25.05
CA SER A 3 14.57 51.81 -24.02
C SER A 3 13.28 51.13 -24.50
N ASP A 4 13.35 49.82 -24.70
CA ASP A 4 12.24 48.88 -24.66
C ASP A 4 11.54 48.89 -23.28
N ALA A 5 10.22 48.70 -23.26
CA ALA A 5 9.52 47.81 -22.33
C ALA A 5 8.03 47.65 -22.74
N PRO A 6 7.46 46.44 -22.70
CA PRO A 6 6.23 46.08 -23.41
C PRO A 6 4.94 46.25 -22.58
N GLU A 7 3.85 46.35 -23.32
CA GLU A 7 2.45 46.31 -22.93
C GLU A 7 2.12 45.03 -22.13
N LYS A 8 1.57 45.19 -20.93
CA LYS A 8 0.99 44.09 -20.15
C LYS A 8 -0.35 43.68 -20.77
N ALA A 9 -0.39 42.52 -21.40
CA ALA A 9 -1.62 41.77 -21.61
C ALA A 9 -1.45 40.40 -20.95
N VAL A 10 -2.01 40.25 -19.76
CA VAL A 10 -2.32 38.95 -19.16
C VAL A 10 -3.81 38.98 -18.87
N VAL A 11 -4.48 37.90 -19.25
CA VAL A 11 -5.65 37.25 -18.63
C VAL A 11 -6.61 36.75 -19.73
N ALA A 12 -6.38 35.50 -20.10
CA ALA A 12 -7.34 34.47 -20.52
C ALA A 12 -6.47 33.22 -20.72
N ASP A 13 -6.51 32.21 -19.86
CA ASP A 13 -7.28 30.98 -20.17
C ASP A 13 -7.36 30.01 -18.96
N GLU A 14 -7.51 30.47 -17.72
CA GLU A 14 -7.67 29.58 -16.54
C GLU A 14 -9.13 29.20 -16.25
N SER A 15 -10.11 29.92 -16.80
CA SER A 15 -11.53 29.69 -16.52
C SER A 15 -12.12 28.50 -17.28
N THR A 16 -11.47 28.09 -18.37
CA THR A 16 -11.98 27.13 -19.35
C THR A 16 -11.67 25.69 -18.94
N ASP A 17 -10.51 25.46 -18.33
CA ASP A 17 -10.09 24.15 -17.81
C ASP A 17 -10.86 23.71 -16.55
N HIS A 18 -11.21 24.64 -15.67
CA HIS A 18 -12.02 24.33 -14.49
C HIS A 18 -13.47 23.99 -14.82
N ALA A 19 -14.00 24.47 -15.94
CA ALA A 19 -15.35 24.14 -16.40
C ALA A 19 -15.40 22.73 -17.02
N ALA A 20 -14.44 22.38 -17.86
CA ALA A 20 -14.36 21.07 -18.51
C ALA A 20 -14.16 19.91 -17.52
N GLY A 21 -13.31 20.09 -16.50
CA GLY A 21 -13.11 19.09 -15.44
C GLY A 21 -14.32 18.91 -14.51
N LYS A 22 -15.11 19.98 -14.30
CA LYS A 22 -16.35 19.92 -13.51
C LYS A 22 -17.48 19.22 -14.29
N GLU A 23 -17.60 19.45 -15.59
CA GLU A 23 -18.61 18.79 -16.42
C GLU A 23 -18.36 17.27 -16.53
N ASP A 24 -17.11 16.84 -16.71
CA ASP A 24 -16.76 15.42 -16.80
C ASP A 24 -16.95 14.68 -15.46
N SER A 25 -16.60 15.34 -14.34
CA SER A 25 -16.88 14.85 -12.98
C SER A 25 -18.39 14.74 -12.70
N HIS A 26 -19.18 15.72 -13.17
CA HIS A 26 -20.63 15.72 -13.01
C HIS A 26 -21.31 14.65 -13.89
N ARG A 27 -20.83 14.43 -15.12
CA ARG A 27 -21.28 13.34 -16.01
C ARG A 27 -20.95 11.96 -15.41
N ARG A 28 -19.74 11.76 -14.87
CA ARG A 28 -19.34 10.53 -14.17
C ARG A 28 -20.19 10.26 -12.93
N ARG A 29 -20.46 11.29 -12.11
CA ARG A 29 -21.37 11.15 -10.97
C ARG A 29 -22.78 10.79 -11.40
N VAL A 30 -23.26 11.33 -12.51
CA VAL A 30 -24.60 11.01 -13.04
C VAL A 30 -24.65 9.58 -13.60
N SER A 31 -23.63 9.08 -14.29
CA SER A 31 -23.63 7.69 -14.80
C SER A 31 -23.51 6.64 -13.69
N LEU A 32 -22.73 6.92 -12.64
CA LEU A 32 -22.62 6.04 -11.45
C LEU A 32 -23.92 5.98 -10.64
N VAL A 33 -24.69 7.07 -10.60
CA VAL A 33 -25.99 7.14 -9.89
C VAL A 33 -27.14 6.56 -10.72
N ALA A 34 -27.03 6.57 -12.05
CA ALA A 34 -28.02 5.98 -12.96
C ALA A 34 -27.86 4.45 -13.15
N ASN A 35 -26.77 3.87 -12.67
CA ASN A 35 -26.47 2.45 -12.80
C ASN A 35 -27.23 1.61 -11.75
N VAL A 36 -28.51 1.34 -12.03
CA VAL A 36 -29.41 0.56 -11.15
C VAL A 36 -29.02 -0.93 -11.07
N GLU A 37 -28.28 -1.45 -12.07
CA GLU A 37 -27.88 -2.86 -12.19
C GLU A 37 -26.47 -3.15 -11.65
N GLY A 38 -25.69 -2.12 -11.31
CA GLY A 38 -24.34 -2.28 -10.76
C GLY A 38 -23.32 -2.87 -11.74
N GLU A 39 -23.62 -2.87 -13.04
CA GLU A 39 -22.74 -3.43 -14.06
C GLU A 39 -21.55 -2.47 -14.30
N ILE A 40 -20.33 -2.98 -14.16
CA ILE A 40 -19.11 -2.18 -14.35
C ILE A 40 -18.93 -1.96 -15.86
N GLU A 41 -19.51 -0.87 -16.38
CA GLU A 41 -19.30 -0.46 -17.76
C GLU A 41 -17.93 0.19 -17.96
N ASN A 42 -17.28 -0.14 -19.08
CA ASN A 42 -15.99 0.43 -19.44
C ASN A 42 -16.13 1.96 -19.65
N PRO A 43 -15.44 2.81 -18.85
CA PRO A 43 -15.60 4.26 -18.91
C PRO A 43 -15.08 4.91 -20.20
N LEU A 44 -14.33 4.16 -21.03
CA LEU A 44 -13.82 4.63 -22.31
C LEU A 44 -14.73 4.27 -23.49
N ARG A 45 -15.76 3.43 -23.28
CA ARG A 45 -16.57 2.83 -24.35
C ARG A 45 -17.28 3.87 -25.22
N ASP A 46 -17.81 4.92 -24.61
CA ASP A 46 -18.62 5.94 -25.31
C ASP A 46 -17.81 7.15 -25.81
N ILE A 47 -16.50 7.15 -25.59
CA ILE A 47 -15.62 8.24 -26.02
C ILE A 47 -15.24 8.03 -27.48
N SER A 48 -15.38 9.04 -28.33
CA SER A 48 -14.94 8.91 -29.72
C SER A 48 -13.43 8.69 -29.81
N ARG A 49 -12.95 7.94 -30.82
CA ARG A 49 -11.50 7.68 -31.01
C ARG A 49 -10.66 8.95 -31.01
N ALA A 50 -11.12 10.01 -31.68
CA ALA A 50 -10.42 11.29 -31.74
C ALA A 50 -10.34 11.97 -30.36
N GLU A 51 -11.45 11.98 -29.61
CA GLU A 51 -11.49 12.52 -28.26
C GLU A 51 -10.63 11.71 -27.28
N LEU A 52 -10.62 10.38 -27.41
CA LEU A 52 -9.80 9.49 -26.58
C LEU A 52 -8.30 9.78 -26.78
N LEU A 53 -7.85 9.84 -28.04
CA LEU A 53 -6.45 10.13 -28.35
C LEU A 53 -6.05 11.55 -27.92
N GLU A 54 -6.96 12.52 -28.01
CA GLU A 54 -6.70 13.86 -27.51
C GLU A 54 -6.61 13.91 -25.98
N LYS A 55 -7.47 13.17 -25.26
CA LYS A 55 -7.37 12.99 -23.81
C LYS A 55 -6.02 12.36 -23.41
N VAL A 56 -5.54 11.39 -24.18
CA VAL A 56 -4.20 10.77 -23.98
C VAL A 56 -3.07 11.78 -24.21
N ASN A 57 -3.15 12.59 -25.28
CA ASN A 57 -2.15 13.61 -25.57
C ASN A 57 -2.08 14.67 -24.46
N ARG A 58 -3.25 15.11 -23.98
CA ARG A 58 -3.34 16.05 -22.87
C ARG A 58 -2.76 15.44 -21.60
N PHE A 59 -3.14 14.20 -21.27
CA PHE A 59 -2.58 13.49 -20.11
C PHE A 59 -1.04 13.37 -20.18
N HIS A 60 -0.50 13.05 -21.35
CA HIS A 60 0.94 12.99 -21.58
C HIS A 60 1.64 14.32 -21.30
N LYS A 61 1.10 15.42 -21.83
CA LYS A 61 1.61 16.79 -21.59
C LYS A 61 1.49 17.21 -20.14
N ASP A 62 0.32 17.04 -19.55
CA ASP A 62 0.00 17.46 -18.18
C ASP A 62 0.88 16.74 -17.14
N LYS A 63 1.28 15.50 -17.44
CA LYS A 63 2.15 14.70 -16.58
C LYS A 63 3.63 14.78 -16.94
N GLY A 64 3.98 15.53 -17.98
CA GLY A 64 5.37 15.69 -18.43
C GLY A 64 6.04 14.35 -18.76
N LEU A 65 5.30 13.41 -19.34
CA LEU A 65 5.82 12.08 -19.63
C LEU A 65 6.81 12.13 -20.80
N PRO A 66 7.80 11.21 -20.85
CA PRO A 66 8.73 11.12 -21.98
C PRO A 66 8.01 10.94 -23.34
N GLU A 67 8.62 11.39 -24.44
CA GLU A 67 7.97 11.35 -25.76
C GLU A 67 7.84 9.92 -26.34
N ASP A 68 8.72 9.00 -25.94
CA ASP A 68 8.76 7.62 -26.41
C ASP A 68 7.59 6.75 -25.89
N ILE A 69 6.96 7.16 -24.78
CA ILE A 69 5.80 6.47 -24.20
C ILE A 69 4.48 6.88 -24.86
N LEU A 70 4.40 8.04 -25.52
CA LEU A 70 3.15 8.53 -26.11
C LEU A 70 2.49 7.53 -27.10
N PRO A 71 3.23 6.88 -28.02
CA PRO A 71 2.66 5.86 -28.90
C PRO A 71 2.07 4.68 -28.13
N LEU A 72 2.73 4.23 -27.06
CA LEU A 72 2.26 3.12 -26.22
C LEU A 72 0.98 3.51 -25.46
N LEU A 73 0.89 4.74 -24.95
CA LEU A 73 -0.32 5.24 -24.28
C LEU A 73 -1.51 5.29 -25.25
N ARG A 74 -1.28 5.70 -26.50
CA ARG A 74 -2.32 5.74 -27.53
C ARG A 74 -2.83 4.33 -27.87
N LYS A 75 -1.92 3.39 -28.13
CA LYS A 75 -2.26 1.97 -28.37
C LYS A 75 -3.00 1.37 -27.16
N GLY A 76 -2.47 1.58 -25.96
CA GLY A 76 -3.07 1.09 -24.71
C GLY A 76 -4.46 1.66 -24.45
N ALA A 77 -4.70 2.95 -24.75
CA ALA A 77 -6.03 3.55 -24.62
C ALA A 77 -7.05 2.92 -25.58
N LEU A 78 -6.64 2.60 -26.82
CA LEU A 78 -7.49 1.95 -27.80
C LEU A 78 -7.83 0.51 -27.40
N VAL A 79 -6.84 -0.25 -26.91
CA VAL A 79 -7.05 -1.59 -26.35
C VAL A 79 -7.97 -1.52 -25.12
N ALA A 80 -7.74 -0.55 -24.23
CA ALA A 80 -8.56 -0.37 -23.05
C ALA A 80 -10.01 0.03 -23.40
N GLN A 81 -10.25 0.72 -24.52
CA GLN A 81 -11.59 1.07 -24.99
C GLN A 81 -12.36 -0.16 -25.51
N ASN A 82 -11.69 -1.09 -26.20
CA ASN A 82 -12.31 -2.31 -26.71
C ASN A 82 -11.39 -3.54 -26.54
N PRO A 83 -11.28 -4.10 -25.33
CA PRO A 83 -10.34 -5.17 -25.04
C PRO A 83 -10.73 -6.51 -25.70
N ALA A 84 -12.00 -6.72 -26.00
CA ALA A 84 -12.50 -7.97 -26.58
C ALA A 84 -12.19 -8.09 -28.09
N ASP A 85 -12.04 -6.97 -28.78
CA ASP A 85 -11.84 -6.90 -30.23
C ASP A 85 -10.51 -6.22 -30.59
N PHE A 86 -9.47 -6.50 -29.80
CA PHE A 86 -8.15 -5.91 -30.01
C PHE A 86 -7.54 -6.26 -31.39
N GLU A 87 -7.93 -7.40 -31.98
CA GLU A 87 -7.46 -7.85 -33.30
C GLU A 87 -7.85 -6.89 -34.43
N ALA A 88 -9.01 -6.22 -34.30
CA ALA A 88 -9.55 -5.28 -35.28
C ALA A 88 -8.91 -3.88 -35.20
N ILE A 89 -8.10 -3.60 -34.18
CA ILE A 89 -7.44 -2.30 -34.02
C ILE A 89 -6.29 -2.18 -35.02
N GLU A 90 -6.42 -1.26 -35.97
CA GLU A 90 -5.41 -1.02 -37.04
C GLU A 90 -4.10 -0.41 -36.50
N ASP A 91 -4.16 0.30 -35.37
CA ASP A 91 -2.99 0.96 -34.76
C ASP A 91 -2.05 -0.01 -34.03
N LEU A 92 -2.46 -1.28 -33.83
CA LEU A 92 -1.65 -2.31 -33.21
C LEU A 92 -0.85 -3.07 -34.26
N ASP A 93 0.45 -3.25 -34.00
CA ASP A 93 1.27 -4.13 -34.81
C ASP A 93 1.07 -5.60 -34.41
N GLU A 94 1.57 -6.53 -35.24
CA GLU A 94 1.43 -7.96 -34.92
C GLU A 94 2.15 -8.35 -33.63
N ALA A 95 3.20 -7.63 -33.23
CA ALA A 95 3.90 -7.92 -31.97
C ALA A 95 3.00 -7.59 -30.77
N ASP A 96 2.29 -6.45 -30.80
CA ASP A 96 1.29 -6.07 -29.81
C ASP A 96 0.16 -7.09 -29.73
N LYS A 97 -0.37 -7.52 -30.89
CA LYS A 97 -1.47 -8.50 -30.95
C LYS A 97 -1.02 -9.87 -30.42
N ILE A 98 0.20 -10.31 -30.74
CA ILE A 98 0.77 -11.54 -30.17
C ILE A 98 0.85 -11.42 -28.65
N ALA A 99 1.32 -10.31 -28.10
CA ALA A 99 1.38 -10.11 -26.65
C ALA A 99 -0.01 -10.21 -25.98
N LEU A 100 -1.05 -9.61 -26.58
CA LEU A 100 -2.43 -9.68 -26.10
C LEU A 100 -3.05 -11.09 -26.23
N ARG A 101 -2.75 -11.83 -27.31
CA ARG A 101 -3.12 -13.25 -27.44
C ARG A 101 -2.42 -14.10 -26.38
N GLU A 102 -1.14 -13.82 -26.11
CA GLU A 102 -0.37 -14.56 -25.11
C GLU A 102 -0.90 -14.33 -23.70
N GLU A 103 -1.37 -13.13 -23.37
CA GLU A 103 -2.00 -12.83 -22.07
C GLU A 103 -3.21 -13.75 -21.79
N THR A 104 -4.06 -13.97 -22.81
CA THR A 104 -5.24 -14.84 -22.69
C THR A 104 -4.91 -16.33 -22.76
N THR A 105 -4.01 -16.73 -23.67
CA THR A 105 -3.64 -18.15 -23.86
C THR A 105 -2.69 -18.68 -22.79
N HIS A 106 -1.87 -17.81 -22.20
CA HIS A 106 -0.85 -18.15 -21.20
C HIS A 106 -1.05 -17.34 -19.92
N ARG A 107 -2.20 -17.52 -19.26
CA ARG A 107 -2.60 -16.82 -18.03
C ARG A 107 -1.53 -16.76 -16.91
N TRP A 108 -0.65 -17.76 -16.84
CA TRP A 108 0.40 -17.87 -15.82
C TRP A 108 1.79 -17.42 -16.31
N LYS A 109 1.92 -16.94 -17.54
CA LYS A 109 3.18 -16.39 -18.05
C LYS A 109 3.33 -14.96 -17.56
N GLN A 110 3.93 -14.81 -16.39
CA GLN A 110 4.17 -13.53 -15.73
C GLN A 110 5.66 -13.32 -15.50
N PRO A 111 6.14 -12.07 -15.38
CA PRO A 111 7.54 -11.78 -15.11
C PRO A 111 7.98 -12.47 -13.80
N TRP A 112 9.18 -13.07 -13.80
CA TRP A 112 9.73 -13.73 -12.61
C TRP A 112 9.77 -12.84 -11.34
N PRO A 113 10.04 -11.53 -11.43
CA PRO A 113 9.88 -10.60 -10.31
C PRO A 113 8.50 -10.64 -9.61
N LEU A 114 7.41 -10.85 -10.35
CA LEU A 114 6.08 -10.98 -9.77
C LEU A 114 5.98 -12.25 -8.90
N TYR A 115 6.42 -13.39 -9.42
CA TYR A 115 6.44 -14.63 -8.64
C TYR A 115 7.33 -14.53 -7.41
N TYR A 116 8.50 -13.90 -7.55
CA TYR A 116 9.41 -13.66 -6.46
C TYR A 116 8.78 -12.82 -5.34
N THR A 117 8.12 -11.70 -5.69
CA THR A 117 7.45 -10.85 -4.70
C THR A 117 6.26 -11.57 -4.03
N ILE A 118 5.48 -12.36 -4.77
CA ILE A 118 4.38 -13.17 -4.20
C ILE A 118 4.91 -14.14 -3.14
N ILE A 119 5.99 -14.86 -3.43
CA ILE A 119 6.60 -15.81 -2.49
C ILE A 119 7.09 -15.08 -1.23
N LEU A 120 7.81 -13.96 -1.41
CA LEU A 120 8.31 -13.18 -0.28
C LEU A 120 7.19 -12.62 0.60
N ASN A 121 6.11 -12.10 -0.01
CA ASN A 121 4.95 -11.59 0.72
C ASN A 121 4.25 -12.71 1.50
N SER A 122 4.17 -13.90 0.93
CA SER A 122 3.59 -15.07 1.60
C SER A 122 4.40 -15.48 2.83
N ILE A 123 5.74 -15.46 2.73
CA ILE A 123 6.63 -15.72 3.87
C ILE A 123 6.48 -14.62 4.94
N ALA A 124 6.41 -13.35 4.52
CA ALA A 124 6.22 -12.23 5.43
C ALA A 124 4.89 -12.33 6.20
N ALA A 125 3.80 -12.69 5.53
CA ALA A 125 2.50 -12.94 6.14
C ALA A 125 2.54 -14.11 7.14
N ALA A 126 3.25 -15.20 6.81
CA ALA A 126 3.43 -16.33 7.72
C ALA A 126 4.20 -15.95 9.00
N ILE A 127 5.27 -15.16 8.86
CA ILE A 127 6.04 -14.64 10.01
C ILE A 127 5.18 -13.71 10.87
N GLN A 128 4.38 -12.83 10.25
CA GLN A 128 3.46 -11.96 10.97
C GLN A 128 2.43 -12.76 11.77
N GLY A 129 1.90 -13.85 11.18
CA GLY A 129 1.04 -14.79 11.89
C GLY A 129 1.75 -15.41 13.09
N TRP A 130 2.97 -15.91 12.88
CA TRP A 130 3.80 -16.53 13.93
C TRP A 130 4.01 -15.61 15.14
N ASP A 131 4.34 -14.35 14.93
CA ASP A 131 4.58 -13.39 16.02
C ASP A 131 3.34 -13.21 16.93
N GLN A 132 2.13 -13.27 16.35
CA GLN A 132 0.88 -13.18 17.10
C GLN A 132 0.60 -14.45 17.90
N THR A 133 0.71 -15.63 17.27
CA THR A 133 0.45 -16.90 17.97
C THR A 133 1.51 -17.18 19.04
N GLY A 134 2.78 -16.89 18.76
CA GLY A 134 3.88 -17.09 19.69
C GLY A 134 3.70 -16.27 20.96
N SER A 135 3.13 -15.08 20.85
CA SER A 135 2.88 -14.20 22.00
C SER A 135 1.68 -14.67 22.82
N ASN A 136 0.64 -15.20 22.15
CA ASN A 136 -0.44 -15.90 22.83
C ASN A 136 0.04 -17.14 23.59
N GLY A 137 0.99 -17.89 23.03
CA GLY A 137 1.64 -19.01 23.73
C GLY A 137 2.46 -18.55 24.94
N ALA A 138 3.22 -17.46 24.79
CA ALA A 138 4.06 -16.91 25.87
C ALA A 138 3.24 -16.39 27.06
N ASN A 139 1.99 -15.95 26.86
CA ASN A 139 1.09 -15.51 27.95
C ASN A 139 0.88 -16.58 29.04
N LEU A 140 1.13 -17.85 28.74
CA LEU A 140 1.02 -18.93 29.72
C LEU A 140 2.17 -18.97 30.73
N SER A 141 3.32 -18.37 30.42
CA SER A 141 4.55 -18.55 31.18
C SER A 141 5.31 -17.26 31.49
N PHE A 142 5.28 -16.25 30.61
CA PHE A 142 6.01 -15.01 30.86
C PHE A 142 5.48 -14.25 32.07
N PRO A 143 4.17 -14.22 32.39
CA PRO A 143 3.70 -13.47 33.55
C PRO A 143 4.33 -13.98 34.85
N GLN A 144 4.46 -15.30 34.99
CA GLN A 144 5.12 -15.93 36.13
C GLN A 144 6.63 -15.69 36.09
N ALA A 145 7.27 -15.82 34.92
CA ALA A 145 8.71 -15.64 34.78
C ALA A 145 9.17 -14.20 35.06
N LEU A 146 8.34 -13.20 34.73
CA LEU A 146 8.64 -11.78 34.90
C LEU A 146 8.05 -11.19 36.19
N GLY A 147 7.53 -12.02 37.09
CA GLY A 147 7.03 -11.61 38.41
C GLY A 147 5.74 -10.79 38.38
N ILE A 148 4.92 -10.94 37.35
CA ILE A 148 3.62 -10.29 37.18
C ILE A 148 2.48 -11.31 36.96
N PRO A 149 2.32 -12.33 37.82
CA PRO A 149 1.23 -13.29 37.66
C PRO A 149 -0.13 -12.62 37.88
N ASP A 150 -1.15 -13.09 37.19
CA ASP A 150 -2.51 -12.53 37.24
C ASP A 150 -3.61 -13.56 37.58
N THR A 151 -3.20 -14.81 37.86
CA THR A 151 -4.11 -15.89 38.22
C THR A 151 -4.43 -15.91 39.72
N ALA A 152 -5.68 -16.25 40.06
CA ALA A 152 -6.11 -16.42 41.45
C ALA A 152 -5.29 -17.51 42.17
N GLY A 153 -4.90 -17.24 43.41
CA GLY A 153 -4.10 -18.17 44.23
C GLY A 153 -2.60 -18.14 43.91
N SER A 154 -2.16 -17.24 43.03
CA SER A 154 -0.73 -16.94 42.83
C SER A 154 -0.23 -15.87 43.80
N SER A 155 1.02 -15.44 43.66
CA SER A 155 1.61 -14.39 44.51
C SER A 155 0.90 -13.04 44.41
N CYS A 156 0.02 -12.81 43.42
CA CYS A 156 -0.74 -11.57 43.28
C CYS A 156 -2.01 -11.51 44.15
N GLY A 157 -2.48 -12.64 44.71
CA GLY A 157 -3.64 -12.67 45.62
C GLY A 157 -4.63 -13.82 45.38
N PRO A 158 -5.63 -13.95 46.28
CA PRO A 158 -6.60 -15.06 46.26
C PRO A 158 -7.68 -14.92 45.18
N VAL A 159 -7.91 -13.71 44.65
CA VAL A 159 -8.98 -13.41 43.69
C VAL A 159 -8.36 -12.87 42.40
N ALA A 160 -8.73 -13.46 41.27
CA ALA A 160 -8.32 -12.96 39.96
C ALA A 160 -9.02 -11.63 39.66
N ASN A 161 -8.35 -10.73 38.94
CA ASN A 161 -8.87 -9.40 38.56
C ASN A 161 -9.17 -8.42 39.72
N GLU A 162 -8.63 -8.66 40.91
CA GLU A 162 -8.67 -7.69 42.02
C GLU A 162 -7.26 -7.35 42.51
N GLY A 163 -7.11 -6.17 43.11
CA GLY A 163 -5.84 -5.72 43.71
C GLY A 163 -4.65 -5.82 42.74
N GLU A 164 -3.62 -6.54 43.16
CA GLU A 164 -2.39 -6.71 42.37
C GLU A 164 -2.60 -7.59 41.13
N CYS A 165 -3.44 -8.62 41.20
CA CYS A 165 -3.76 -9.45 40.04
C CYS A 165 -4.40 -8.63 38.92
N ALA A 166 -5.31 -7.70 39.25
CA ALA A 166 -5.92 -6.80 38.28
C ALA A 166 -4.87 -5.91 37.57
N LYS A 167 -3.97 -5.32 38.36
CA LYS A 167 -2.88 -4.50 37.84
C LYS A 167 -1.97 -5.30 36.91
N ASN A 168 -1.65 -6.54 37.27
CA ASN A 168 -0.82 -7.43 36.47
C ASN A 168 -1.51 -7.81 35.15
N SER A 169 -2.81 -8.09 35.15
CA SER A 169 -3.57 -8.31 33.90
C SER A 169 -3.51 -7.10 32.96
N TRP A 170 -3.60 -5.86 33.49
CA TRP A 170 -3.43 -4.65 32.67
C TRP A 170 -2.01 -4.52 32.09
N ILE A 171 -0.98 -4.89 32.85
CA ILE A 171 0.41 -4.90 32.37
C ILE A 171 0.59 -5.94 31.27
N ILE A 172 0.07 -7.16 31.45
CA ILE A 172 0.10 -8.23 30.44
C ILE A 172 -0.62 -7.78 29.17
N GLY A 173 -1.81 -7.20 29.30
CA GLY A 173 -2.57 -6.62 28.19
C GLY A 173 -1.77 -5.53 27.47
N PHE A 174 -1.17 -4.61 28.22
CA PHE A 174 -0.29 -3.57 27.68
C PHE A 174 0.88 -4.17 26.89
N VAL A 175 1.65 -5.09 27.47
CA VAL A 175 2.79 -5.77 26.80
C VAL A 175 2.33 -6.42 25.48
N ASN A 176 1.21 -7.13 25.49
CA ASN A 176 0.68 -7.78 24.29
C ASN A 176 0.22 -6.78 23.23
N SER A 177 -0.38 -5.66 23.63
CA SER A 177 -0.85 -4.61 22.74
C SER A 177 0.26 -3.68 22.22
N MET A 178 1.49 -3.76 22.76
CA MET A 178 2.60 -2.86 22.38
C MET A 178 2.91 -2.80 20.89
N PRO A 179 2.98 -3.92 20.15
CA PRO A 179 3.24 -3.85 18.71
C PRO A 179 2.17 -3.03 18.00
N TYR A 180 0.89 -3.22 18.33
CA TYR A 180 -0.24 -2.53 17.72
C TYR A 180 -0.30 -1.05 18.07
N ILE A 181 -0.05 -0.70 19.34
CA ILE A 181 0.05 0.70 19.78
C ILE A 181 1.17 1.40 19.00
N THR A 182 2.30 0.72 18.83
CA THR A 182 3.43 1.25 18.07
C THR A 182 3.07 1.44 16.60
N ILE A 183 2.40 0.48 15.97
CA ILE A 183 1.94 0.60 14.58
C ILE A 183 1.01 1.81 14.44
N CYS A 184 0.03 1.97 15.33
CA CYS A 184 -0.90 3.09 15.31
C CYS A 184 -0.19 4.44 15.44
N LEU A 185 0.82 4.55 16.31
CA LEU A 185 1.51 5.81 16.60
C LEU A 185 2.63 6.13 15.60
N PHE A 186 3.29 5.12 15.02
CA PHE A 186 4.48 5.32 14.19
C PHE A 186 4.22 5.00 12.71
N ALA A 187 3.62 3.85 12.40
CA ALA A 187 3.52 3.38 11.03
C ALA A 187 2.67 4.33 10.16
N GLY A 188 1.57 4.86 10.71
CA GLY A 188 0.70 5.77 9.97
C GLY A 188 1.33 7.13 9.62
N TRP A 189 2.33 7.59 10.38
CA TRP A 189 2.88 8.95 10.24
C TRP A 189 4.27 8.98 9.61
N ILE A 190 5.08 7.97 9.92
CA ILE A 190 6.52 7.97 9.59
C ILE A 190 6.78 7.14 8.32
N SER A 191 5.84 6.26 7.95
CA SER A 191 5.97 5.44 6.74
C SER A 191 6.22 6.27 5.49
N ASP A 192 5.39 7.26 5.19
CA ASP A 192 5.47 7.99 3.92
C ASP A 192 6.76 8.80 3.82
N PRO A 193 7.15 9.61 4.83
CA PRO A 193 8.44 10.31 4.81
C PRO A 193 9.64 9.37 4.68
N LEU A 194 9.63 8.22 5.37
CA LEU A 194 10.73 7.26 5.26
C LEU A 194 10.80 6.63 3.88
N ASN A 195 9.66 6.33 3.27
CA ASN A 195 9.59 5.75 1.94
C ASN A 195 10.07 6.72 0.86
N ASP A 196 9.76 8.01 0.99
CA ASP A 196 10.24 9.04 0.07
C ASP A 196 11.75 9.31 0.23
N LEU A 197 12.27 9.26 1.46
CA LEU A 197 13.68 9.54 1.75
C LEU A 197 14.63 8.37 1.46
N LEU A 198 14.23 7.14 1.76
CA LEU A 198 15.10 5.94 1.70
C LEU A 198 14.74 5.00 0.54
N GLY A 199 13.63 5.27 -0.15
CA GLY A 199 13.02 4.36 -1.10
C GLY A 199 12.40 3.14 -0.43
N ARG A 200 11.45 2.49 -1.13
CA ARG A 200 10.71 1.31 -0.64
C ARG A 200 11.62 0.19 -0.15
N ARG A 201 12.68 -0.11 -0.90
CA ARG A 201 13.66 -1.17 -0.56
C ARG A 201 14.43 -0.87 0.73
N GLY A 202 14.80 0.39 0.94
CA GLY A 202 15.53 0.83 2.14
C GLY A 202 14.68 0.71 3.39
N VAL A 203 13.42 1.14 3.32
CA VAL A 203 12.46 1.01 4.43
C VAL A 203 12.22 -0.45 4.80
N ILE A 204 12.02 -1.34 3.80
CA ILE A 204 11.86 -2.78 4.03
C ILE A 204 13.09 -3.36 4.74
N PHE A 205 14.29 -2.96 4.35
CA PHE A 205 15.54 -3.43 4.97
C PHE A 205 15.66 -3.00 6.43
N ILE A 206 15.40 -1.74 6.76
CA ILE A 206 15.40 -1.24 8.14
C ILE A 206 14.34 -1.96 8.97
N ALA A 207 13.15 -2.11 8.42
CA ALA A 207 12.06 -2.82 9.08
C ALA A 207 12.44 -4.29 9.37
N ALA A 208 13.19 -4.94 8.47
CA ALA A 208 13.72 -6.28 8.68
C ALA A 208 14.72 -6.36 9.82
N ILE A 209 15.57 -5.35 10.03
CA ILE A 209 16.49 -5.28 11.16
C ILE A 209 15.71 -5.30 12.48
N PHE A 210 14.69 -4.44 12.62
CA PHE A 210 13.86 -4.41 13.82
C PHE A 210 13.13 -5.73 14.05
N SER A 211 12.52 -6.32 13.01
CA SER A 211 11.86 -7.62 13.13
C SER A 211 12.81 -8.77 13.45
N LEU A 212 14.08 -8.70 13.03
CA LEU A 212 15.06 -9.74 13.34
C LEU A 212 15.56 -9.61 14.78
N LEU A 213 15.93 -8.40 15.19
CA LEU A 213 16.56 -8.17 16.49
C LEU A 213 15.57 -8.19 17.66
N ALA A 214 14.34 -7.75 17.45
CA ALA A 214 13.35 -7.69 18.53
C ALA A 214 13.06 -9.06 19.17
N PRO A 215 12.86 -10.16 18.42
CA PRO A 215 12.71 -11.50 19.01
C PRO A 215 13.90 -11.96 19.86
N PHE A 216 15.13 -11.66 19.45
CA PHE A 216 16.31 -11.94 20.29
C PHE A 216 16.26 -11.14 21.59
N GLY A 217 15.89 -9.86 21.53
CA GLY A 217 15.69 -9.03 22.72
C GLY A 217 14.59 -9.56 23.64
N MET A 218 13.47 -10.02 23.08
CA MET A 218 12.39 -10.65 23.85
C MET A 218 12.89 -11.89 24.60
N GLY A 219 13.71 -12.72 23.96
CA GLY A 219 14.29 -13.92 24.59
C GLY A 219 15.29 -13.64 25.73
N LEU A 220 15.89 -12.45 25.75
CA LEU A 220 16.84 -12.01 26.78
C LEU A 220 16.22 -11.15 27.88
N SER A 221 14.97 -10.74 27.71
CA SER A 221 14.27 -9.84 28.65
C SER A 221 14.07 -10.50 30.01
N GLN A 222 14.45 -9.80 31.08
CA GLN A 222 14.31 -10.25 32.48
C GLN A 222 13.20 -9.51 33.22
N THR A 223 12.73 -8.39 32.66
CA THR A 223 11.61 -7.62 33.21
C THR A 223 10.51 -7.43 32.17
N TRP A 224 9.27 -7.21 32.64
CA TRP A 224 8.14 -6.91 31.76
C TRP A 224 8.35 -5.62 30.94
N GLY A 225 9.11 -4.66 31.48
CA GLY A 225 9.42 -3.40 30.80
C GLY A 225 10.38 -3.59 29.62
N GLU A 226 11.42 -4.40 29.78
CA GLU A 226 12.31 -4.79 28.69
C GLU A 226 11.54 -5.52 27.58
N LEU A 227 10.67 -6.46 27.97
CA LEU A 227 9.81 -7.17 27.03
C LEU A 227 8.90 -6.18 26.27
N ALA A 228 8.28 -5.22 26.97
CA ALA A 228 7.46 -4.19 26.33
C ALA A 228 8.24 -3.35 25.31
N VAL A 229 9.47 -2.96 25.63
CA VAL A 229 10.34 -2.21 24.71
C VAL A 229 10.71 -3.06 23.49
N CYS A 230 11.07 -4.33 23.67
CA CYS A 230 11.33 -5.23 22.55
C CYS A 230 10.10 -5.41 21.66
N ARG A 231 8.90 -5.48 22.25
CA ARG A 231 7.63 -5.55 21.49
C ARG A 231 7.28 -4.26 20.77
N MET A 232 7.65 -3.11 21.33
CA MET A 232 7.57 -1.83 20.63
C MET A 232 8.50 -1.83 19.41
N LEU A 233 9.77 -2.23 19.56
CA LEU A 233 10.72 -2.33 18.44
C LEU A 233 10.22 -3.28 17.35
N LEU A 234 9.63 -4.42 17.73
CA LEU A 234 8.97 -5.32 16.80
C LEU A 234 7.83 -4.62 16.04
N GLY A 235 7.00 -3.86 16.75
CA GLY A 235 5.90 -3.07 16.17
C GLY A 235 6.36 -2.07 15.11
N ILE A 236 7.52 -1.41 15.31
CA ILE A 236 8.12 -0.55 14.28
C ILE A 236 8.42 -1.35 13.01
N GLY A 237 9.09 -2.50 13.15
CA GLY A 237 9.44 -3.36 12.01
C GLY A 237 8.21 -3.94 11.30
N MET A 238 7.20 -4.38 12.06
CA MET A 238 5.94 -4.88 11.51
C MET A 238 5.20 -3.78 10.76
N GLY A 239 5.04 -2.61 11.37
CA GLY A 239 4.29 -1.50 10.79
C GLY A 239 4.91 -0.96 9.51
N LEU A 240 6.24 -0.77 9.47
CA LEU A 240 6.94 -0.31 8.27
C LEU A 240 6.84 -1.32 7.12
N LYS A 241 6.83 -2.63 7.41
CA LYS A 241 6.62 -3.67 6.39
C LYS A 241 5.19 -3.65 5.85
N GLU A 242 4.20 -3.57 6.74
CA GLU A 242 2.78 -3.66 6.39
C GLU A 242 2.36 -2.58 5.39
N VAL A 243 2.85 -1.36 5.55
CA VAL A 243 2.59 -0.22 4.65
C VAL A 243 3.44 -0.23 3.38
N THR A 244 4.66 -0.77 3.43
CA THR A 244 5.64 -0.61 2.33
C THR A 244 5.64 -1.79 1.38
N VAL A 245 5.54 -3.02 1.89
CA VAL A 245 5.68 -4.25 1.11
C VAL A 245 4.57 -4.42 0.07
N PRO A 246 3.27 -4.17 0.38
CA PRO A 246 2.21 -4.28 -0.63
C PRO A 246 2.39 -3.26 -1.76
N VAL A 247 2.78 -2.02 -1.42
CA VAL A 247 3.03 -0.96 -2.39
C VAL A 247 4.22 -1.31 -3.28
N PHE A 248 5.33 -1.75 -2.68
CA PHE A 248 6.48 -2.23 -3.43
C PHE A 248 6.11 -3.40 -4.35
N SER A 249 5.25 -4.29 -3.91
CA SER A 249 4.81 -5.43 -4.73
C SER A 249 3.95 -4.97 -5.91
N ALA A 250 3.07 -4.00 -5.70
CA ALA A 250 2.28 -3.39 -6.78
C ALA A 250 3.16 -2.60 -7.78
N GLU A 251 4.24 -1.97 -7.32
CA GLU A 251 5.19 -1.26 -8.18
C GLU A 251 6.09 -2.19 -9.01
N ASN A 252 6.24 -3.47 -8.61
CA ASN A 252 7.03 -4.47 -9.34
C ASN A 252 6.19 -5.52 -10.09
N ALA A 253 4.86 -5.46 -9.96
CA ALA A 253 3.90 -6.32 -10.64
C ALA A 253 3.52 -5.73 -12.00
#